data_AF-A0A090T3F2-F1
#
_entry.id   AF-A0A090T3F2-F1
#
_cell.length_a   1.000
_cell.length_b   1.000
_cell.length_c   1.000
_cell.angle_alpha   90.00
_cell.angle_beta   90.00
_cell.angle_gamma   90.00
#
_symmetry.space_group_name_H-M   'P 1'
#
loop_
_entity.id
_entity.type
_entity.pdbx_description
1 polymer ?
#
loop_
_entity_poly.entity_id
_entity_poly.type
_entity_poly.pdbx_seq_one_letter_code
_entity_poly.pdbx_strand_id
1 'polypeptide(L)'
;MIKWLMVMSLSALVSLVGGYIKISHELESSAVSATAKVDEQIKNIINVIDSLPSDPYCGDEVKREYANISHEDERIRAVGYIYDTGEQWHVCSMLGRQLSKLNYWRGTKKDGVFIGHSLLTVHFPETSFVVSKDKGKEKAFAYVNPRRVLGYWIEPSLAYANYSLTLDSDCVPFYTRAPVKMESMLLQTAHSEKHPYSIQATASVFDVLQRAGIYWLRVMTIVLLCWGSYRLLSDSLRQKT
;
A
#
# COMPACT_ATOMS: atom_id res chain seq x y z
N MET A 1 -16.57 -42.18 -21.89
CA MET A 1 -16.04 -41.67 -20.61
C MET A 1 -14.74 -40.89 -20.76
N ILE A 2 -13.68 -41.45 -21.35
CA ILE A 2 -12.35 -40.81 -21.44
C ILE A 2 -12.38 -39.41 -22.07
N LYS A 3 -13.12 -39.22 -23.18
CA LYS A 3 -13.23 -37.92 -23.86
C LYS A 3 -13.85 -36.82 -22.99
N TRP A 4 -14.88 -37.15 -22.20
CA TRP A 4 -15.53 -36.18 -21.29
C TRP A 4 -14.63 -35.82 -20.12
N LEU A 5 -13.89 -36.79 -19.59
CA LEU A 5 -12.92 -36.55 -18.52
C LEU A 5 -11.78 -35.65 -19.01
N MET A 6 -11.29 -35.84 -20.23
CA MET A 6 -10.30 -34.93 -20.84
C MET A 6 -10.83 -33.51 -20.99
N VAL A 7 -12.08 -33.31 -21.45
CA VAL A 7 -12.70 -31.98 -21.57
C VAL A 7 -12.86 -31.30 -20.21
N MET A 8 -13.28 -32.05 -19.19
CA MET A 8 -13.40 -31.55 -17.81
C MET A 8 -12.04 -31.13 -17.25
N SER A 9 -11.00 -31.95 -17.41
CA SER A 9 -9.65 -31.63 -16.92
C SER A 9 -9.04 -30.44 -17.66
N LEU A 10 -9.19 -30.37 -18.99
CA LEU A 10 -8.66 -29.27 -19.79
C LEU A 10 -9.37 -27.95 -19.45
N SER A 11 -10.70 -27.97 -19.31
CA SER A 11 -11.46 -26.78 -18.91
C SER A 11 -11.08 -26.30 -17.51
N ALA A 12 -10.84 -27.22 -16.57
CA ALA A 12 -10.38 -26.88 -15.22
C ALA A 12 -8.99 -26.22 -15.27
N LEU A 13 -8.06 -26.75 -16.07
CA LEU A 13 -6.71 -26.19 -16.22
C LEU A 13 -6.74 -24.80 -16.86
N VAL A 14 -7.50 -24.60 -17.95
CA VAL A 14 -7.67 -23.29 -18.58
C VAL A 14 -8.30 -22.29 -17.61
N SER A 15 -9.27 -22.72 -16.81
CA SER A 15 -9.94 -21.87 -15.82
C SER A 15 -9.01 -21.48 -14.66
N LEU A 16 -8.13 -22.39 -14.24
CA LEU A 16 -7.11 -22.11 -13.23
C LEU A 16 -6.09 -21.09 -13.73
N VAL A 17 -5.55 -21.29 -14.95
CA VAL A 17 -4.62 -20.34 -15.58
C VAL A 17 -5.30 -18.97 -15.77
N GLY A 18 -6.54 -18.95 -16.24
CA GLY A 18 -7.31 -17.71 -16.39
C GLY A 18 -7.56 -17.00 -15.06
N GLY A 19 -7.91 -17.74 -14.01
CA GLY A 19 -8.10 -17.19 -12.66
C GLY A 19 -6.80 -16.60 -12.09
N TYR A 20 -5.69 -17.31 -12.25
CA TYR A 20 -4.36 -16.85 -11.83
C TYR A 20 -3.95 -15.56 -12.54
N ILE A 21 -4.03 -15.52 -13.88
CA ILE A 21 -3.68 -14.33 -14.67
C ILE A 21 -4.55 -13.15 -14.27
N LYS A 22 -5.86 -13.36 -14.14
CA LYS A 22 -6.80 -12.28 -13.82
C LYS A 22 -6.50 -11.68 -12.44
N ILE A 23 -6.34 -12.51 -11.41
CA ILE A 23 -6.06 -12.01 -10.06
C ILE A 23 -4.68 -11.37 -10.01
N SER A 24 -3.67 -11.92 -10.68
CA SER A 24 -2.34 -11.32 -10.75
C SER A 24 -2.42 -9.90 -11.32
N HIS A 25 -3.14 -9.72 -12.42
CA HIS A 25 -3.33 -8.40 -13.03
C HIS A 25 -4.16 -7.45 -12.15
N GLU A 26 -5.21 -7.95 -11.49
CA GLU A 26 -6.00 -7.16 -10.53
C GLU A 26 -5.13 -6.67 -9.36
N LEU A 27 -4.29 -7.54 -8.80
CA LEU A 27 -3.37 -7.20 -7.71
C LEU A 27 -2.31 -6.18 -8.15
N GLU A 28 -1.68 -6.38 -9.31
CA GLU A 28 -0.69 -5.47 -9.87
C GLU A 28 -1.28 -4.08 -10.11
N SER A 29 -2.38 -4.01 -10.87
CA SER A 29 -3.08 -2.75 -11.16
C SER A 29 -3.49 -2.03 -9.88
N SER A 30 -3.93 -2.79 -8.88
CA SER A 30 -4.35 -2.23 -7.61
C SER A 30 -3.19 -1.74 -6.75
N ALA A 31 -2.05 -2.45 -6.74
CA ALA A 31 -0.84 -2.00 -6.07
C ALA A 31 -0.33 -0.68 -6.68
N VAL A 32 -0.33 -0.57 -8.02
CA VAL A 32 0.04 0.67 -8.74
C VAL A 32 -0.95 1.81 -8.42
N SER A 33 -2.24 1.53 -8.35
CA SER A 33 -3.22 2.54 -7.95
C SER A 33 -3.01 2.99 -6.49
N ALA A 34 -2.67 2.06 -5.60
CA ALA A 34 -2.39 2.36 -4.21
C ALA A 34 -1.12 3.22 -4.05
N THR A 35 -0.05 2.97 -4.81
CA THR A 35 1.16 3.80 -4.76
C THR A 35 0.85 5.23 -5.21
N ALA A 36 0.06 5.39 -6.28
CA ALA A 36 -0.36 6.72 -6.73
C ALA A 36 -1.14 7.50 -5.63
N LYS A 37 -2.03 6.81 -4.89
CA LYS A 37 -2.76 7.41 -3.77
C LYS A 37 -1.83 7.80 -2.62
N VAL A 38 -0.90 6.93 -2.24
CA VAL A 38 0.06 7.22 -1.16
C VAL A 38 0.98 8.37 -1.56
N ASP A 39 1.42 8.45 -2.82
CA ASP A 39 2.18 9.59 -3.34
C ASP A 39 1.39 10.90 -3.24
N GLU A 40 0.09 10.88 -3.51
CA GLU A 40 -0.78 12.05 -3.34
C GLU A 40 -0.86 12.46 -1.86
N GLN A 41 -0.99 11.50 -0.94
CA GLN A 41 -1.00 11.81 0.48
C GLN A 41 0.33 12.40 0.94
N ILE A 42 1.46 11.83 0.51
CA ILE A 42 2.80 12.36 0.81
C ILE A 42 2.92 13.79 0.26
N LYS A 43 2.45 14.05 -0.96
CA LYS A 43 2.44 15.40 -1.55
C LYS A 43 1.63 16.39 -0.70
N ASN A 44 0.47 15.98 -0.20
CA ASN A 44 -0.34 16.84 0.68
C ASN A 44 0.40 17.15 1.99
N ILE A 45 1.06 16.16 2.59
CA ILE A 45 1.91 16.36 3.76
C ILE A 45 3.09 17.30 3.43
N ILE A 46 3.69 17.16 2.25
CA ILE A 46 4.78 18.04 1.79
C ILE A 46 4.30 19.50 1.71
N ASN A 47 3.09 19.74 1.18
CA ASN A 47 2.53 21.09 1.11
C ASN A 47 2.33 21.69 2.51
N VAL A 48 1.91 20.88 3.49
CA VAL A 48 1.79 21.33 4.89
C VAL A 48 3.17 21.69 5.45
N ILE A 49 4.18 20.82 5.32
CA ILE A 49 5.52 21.09 5.87
C ILE A 49 6.20 22.29 5.20
N ASP A 50 5.95 22.54 3.91
CA ASP A 50 6.49 23.70 3.20
C ASP A 50 6.01 25.02 3.79
N SER A 51 4.76 25.04 4.30
CA SER A 51 4.10 26.22 4.89
C SER A 51 4.47 26.48 6.35
N LEU A 52 5.14 25.54 7.04
CA LEU A 52 5.41 25.68 8.47
C LEU A 52 6.29 26.90 8.77
N PRO A 53 6.00 27.69 9.82
CA PRO A 53 6.93 28.71 10.32
C PRO A 53 8.18 28.03 10.88
N SER A 54 9.35 28.63 10.70
CA SER A 54 10.60 28.14 11.28
C SER A 54 11.14 29.18 12.27
N ASP A 55 11.41 28.74 13.50
CA ASP A 55 12.01 29.56 14.55
C ASP A 55 13.05 28.72 15.33
N PRO A 56 14.35 29.06 15.24
CA PRO A 56 15.42 28.38 15.97
C PRO A 56 15.24 28.36 17.50
N TYR A 57 14.50 29.33 18.05
CA TYR A 57 14.24 29.43 19.48
C TYR A 57 13.03 28.63 19.94
N CYS A 58 12.17 28.21 19.01
CA CYS A 58 10.95 27.46 19.28
C CYS A 58 10.01 28.18 20.27
N GLY A 59 9.67 29.44 19.97
CA GLY A 59 8.78 30.25 20.78
C GLY A 59 7.38 29.64 21.00
N ASP A 60 6.65 30.16 21.98
CA ASP A 60 5.30 29.66 22.32
C ASP A 60 4.31 29.74 21.17
N GLU A 61 4.41 30.78 20.34
CA GLU A 61 3.56 30.97 19.16
C GLU A 61 3.74 29.84 18.14
N VAL A 62 4.99 29.53 17.78
CA VAL A 62 5.32 28.44 16.84
C VAL A 62 4.87 27.08 17.37
N LYS A 63 5.05 26.82 18.67
CA LYS A 63 4.57 25.57 19.30
C LYS A 63 3.04 25.45 19.23
N ARG A 64 2.31 26.55 19.45
CA ARG A 64 0.84 26.57 19.31
C ARG A 64 0.41 26.32 17.87
N GLU A 65 1.09 26.93 16.90
CA GLU A 65 0.77 26.71 15.49
C GLU A 65 0.97 25.25 15.07
N TYR A 66 2.09 24.63 15.47
CA TYR A 66 2.30 23.20 15.21
C TYR A 66 1.27 22.30 15.90
N ALA A 67 0.85 22.66 17.12
CA ALA A 67 -0.20 21.96 17.83
C ALA A 67 -1.54 22.10 17.12
N ASN A 68 -1.88 23.29 16.62
CA ASN A 68 -3.10 23.53 15.85
C ASN A 68 -3.10 22.71 14.55
N ILE A 69 -2.00 22.68 13.79
CA ILE A 69 -1.89 21.86 12.58
C ILE A 69 -2.14 20.38 12.88
N SER A 70 -1.54 19.87 13.95
CA SER A 70 -1.70 18.46 14.35
C SER A 70 -3.09 18.17 14.92
N HIS A 71 -3.81 19.21 15.39
CA HIS A 71 -5.18 19.11 15.87
C HIS A 71 -6.21 19.16 14.74
N GLU A 72 -5.98 20.02 13.75
CA GLU A 72 -6.86 20.23 12.60
C GLU A 72 -6.70 19.14 11.54
N ASP A 73 -5.48 18.62 11.34
CA ASP A 73 -5.20 17.52 10.42
C ASP A 73 -4.95 16.21 11.16
N GLU A 74 -6.00 15.39 11.28
CA GLU A 74 -5.96 14.07 11.92
C GLU A 74 -4.96 13.07 11.30
N ARG A 75 -4.42 13.36 10.11
CA ARG A 75 -3.36 12.58 9.45
C ARG A 75 -2.00 12.88 10.04
N ILE A 76 -1.82 14.06 10.58
CA ILE A 76 -0.57 14.58 11.11
C ILE A 76 -0.60 14.46 12.62
N ARG A 77 0.32 13.65 13.15
CA ARG A 77 0.50 13.46 14.58
C ARG A 77 1.33 14.57 15.21
N ALA A 78 2.33 15.05 14.49
CA ALA A 78 3.18 16.15 14.89
C ALA A 78 3.92 16.73 13.69
N VAL A 79 4.31 17.99 13.77
CA VAL A 79 5.16 18.67 12.79
C VAL A 79 6.29 19.41 13.47
N GLY A 80 7.30 19.81 12.70
CA GLY A 80 8.36 20.65 13.20
C GLY A 80 9.53 20.81 12.24
N TYR A 81 10.61 21.36 12.79
CA TYR A 81 11.90 21.51 12.11
C TYR A 81 13.03 20.87 12.89
N ILE A 82 13.99 20.34 12.14
CA ILE A 82 15.27 19.86 12.65
C ILE A 82 16.38 20.77 12.16
N TYR A 83 17.21 21.21 13.11
CA TYR A 83 18.45 21.93 12.88
C TYR A 83 19.59 20.99 13.23
N ASP A 84 20.38 20.62 12.23
CA ASP A 84 21.55 19.77 12.44
C ASP A 84 22.80 20.64 12.54
N THR A 85 23.44 20.68 13.71
CA THR A 85 24.67 21.46 13.93
C THR A 85 25.93 20.59 13.82
N GLY A 86 25.81 19.32 13.40
CA GLY A 86 26.91 18.37 13.26
C GLY A 86 27.29 17.64 14.56
N GLU A 87 27.33 18.34 15.70
CA GLU A 87 27.61 17.71 17.01
C GLU A 87 26.37 17.14 17.71
N GLN A 88 25.23 17.76 17.44
CA GLN A 88 23.91 17.38 17.95
C GLN A 88 22.86 17.98 17.01
N TRP A 89 21.66 17.43 17.06
CA TRP A 89 20.52 18.02 16.38
C TRP A 89 19.57 18.66 17.39
N HIS A 90 18.88 19.69 16.92
CA HIS A 90 17.81 20.36 17.64
C HIS A 90 16.51 20.13 16.89
N VAL A 91 15.47 19.67 17.59
CA VAL A 91 14.10 19.67 17.08
C VAL A 91 13.35 20.83 17.70
N CYS A 92 12.59 21.56 16.89
CA CYS A 92 11.45 22.35 17.35
C CYS A 92 10.17 21.69 16.88
N SER A 93 9.26 21.37 17.81
CA SER A 93 7.95 20.77 17.52
C SER A 93 6.90 21.27 18.51
N MET A 94 5.65 20.81 18.39
CA MET A 94 4.59 21.06 19.38
C MET A 94 4.97 20.67 20.82
N LEU A 95 5.91 19.74 20.99
CA LEU A 95 6.42 19.31 22.31
C LEU A 95 7.55 20.21 22.84
N GLY A 96 7.86 21.29 22.11
CA GLY A 96 8.94 22.21 22.40
C GLY A 96 10.28 21.81 21.79
N ARG A 97 11.32 22.44 22.30
CA ARG A 97 12.68 22.26 21.83
C ARG A 97 13.31 21.02 22.47
N GLN A 98 13.89 20.16 21.64
CA GLN A 98 14.63 18.99 22.10
C GLN A 98 16.03 18.96 21.49
N LEU A 99 16.96 18.43 22.26
CA LEU A 99 18.37 18.28 21.92
C LEU A 99 18.74 16.81 22.04
N SER A 100 19.40 16.26 21.04
CA SER A 100 19.88 14.88 21.13
C SER A 100 21.01 14.61 20.15
N LYS A 101 21.77 13.56 20.46
CA LYS A 101 22.82 12.99 19.61
C LYS A 101 22.43 11.63 19.03
N LEU A 102 21.27 11.08 19.44
CA LEU A 102 20.78 9.80 18.98
C LEU A 102 20.15 9.92 17.60
N ASN A 103 20.20 8.87 16.80
CA ASN A 103 19.49 8.84 15.53
C ASN A 103 17.98 9.01 15.76
N TYR A 104 17.37 9.97 15.07
CA TYR A 104 15.95 10.30 15.21
C TYR A 104 15.07 9.60 14.19
N TRP A 105 15.58 9.35 12.97
CA TRP A 105 14.84 8.64 11.91
C TRP A 105 15.67 7.49 11.31
N ARG A 106 14.97 6.51 10.76
CA ARG A 106 15.52 5.50 9.84
C ARG A 106 14.69 5.52 8.57
N GLY A 107 15.34 5.60 7.40
CA GLY A 107 14.64 5.65 6.13
C GLY A 107 15.57 6.09 5.01
N THR A 108 14.97 6.47 3.89
CA THR A 108 15.67 6.81 2.65
C THR A 108 15.14 8.14 2.10
N LYS A 109 16.00 8.84 1.35
CA LYS A 109 15.66 10.06 0.64
C LYS A 109 15.65 9.84 -0.87
N LYS A 110 14.64 10.35 -1.56
CA LYS A 110 14.53 10.37 -3.02
C LYS A 110 13.98 11.74 -3.45
N ASP A 111 14.63 12.36 -4.43
CA ASP A 111 14.22 13.64 -5.03
C ASP A 111 13.91 14.76 -4.00
N GLY A 112 14.76 14.89 -2.99
CA GLY A 112 14.61 15.94 -1.96
C GLY A 112 13.64 15.60 -0.83
N VAL A 113 12.88 14.50 -0.93
CA VAL A 113 11.91 14.05 0.08
C VAL A 113 12.48 12.84 0.82
N PHE A 114 12.56 12.95 2.14
CA PHE A 114 12.88 11.85 3.03
C PHE A 114 11.60 11.18 3.50
N ILE A 115 11.59 9.85 3.45
CA ILE A 115 10.55 9.02 4.04
C ILE A 115 11.19 7.99 4.95
N GLY A 116 10.61 7.82 6.13
CA GLY A 116 11.19 6.95 7.14
C GLY A 116 10.26 6.64 8.29
N HIS A 117 10.87 6.13 9.35
CA HIS A 117 10.24 5.87 10.63
C HIS A 117 10.88 6.73 11.70
N SER A 118 10.06 7.18 12.63
CA SER A 118 10.54 7.80 13.86
C SER A 118 11.15 6.75 14.76
N LEU A 119 12.37 7.00 15.24
CA LEU A 119 13.05 6.21 16.27
C LEU A 119 12.77 6.75 17.68
N LEU A 120 12.09 7.90 17.77
CA LEU A 120 11.80 8.61 19.02
C LEU A 120 10.47 8.12 19.62
N THR A 121 10.50 6.94 20.23
CA THR A 121 9.30 6.32 20.84
C THR A 121 8.92 6.90 22.20
N VAL A 122 9.78 7.71 22.81
CA VAL A 122 9.58 8.29 24.15
C VAL A 122 8.38 9.24 24.19
N HIS A 123 8.10 9.92 23.08
CA HIS A 123 6.98 10.86 22.97
C HIS A 123 5.77 10.27 22.25
N PHE A 124 5.98 9.21 21.48
CA PHE A 124 4.93 8.53 20.74
C PHE A 124 5.14 7.01 20.89
N PRO A 125 4.25 6.29 21.61
CA PRO A 125 4.41 4.86 21.89
C PRO A 125 4.44 3.98 20.63
N GLU A 126 4.06 4.54 19.47
CA GLU A 126 4.10 3.89 18.17
C GLU A 126 5.09 4.62 17.26
N THR A 127 5.99 3.86 16.66
CA THR A 127 6.93 4.33 15.63
C THR A 127 6.14 4.88 14.44
N SER A 128 6.13 6.20 14.30
CA SER A 128 5.30 6.91 13.31
C SER A 128 6.03 7.03 11.97
N PHE A 129 5.27 7.01 10.88
CA PHE A 129 5.79 7.27 9.53
C PHE A 129 6.19 8.73 9.42
N VAL A 130 7.33 9.00 8.81
CA VAL A 130 7.92 10.34 8.72
C VAL A 130 7.97 10.75 7.28
N VAL A 131 7.50 11.97 7.00
CA VAL A 131 7.76 12.68 5.74
C VAL A 131 8.55 13.92 6.08
N SER A 132 9.69 14.12 5.42
CA SER A 132 10.55 15.27 5.64
C SER A 132 11.07 15.83 4.33
N LYS A 133 11.35 17.13 4.32
CA LYS A 133 11.95 17.84 3.20
C LYS A 133 12.98 18.84 3.68
N ASP A 134 14.08 18.96 2.95
CA ASP A 134 15.12 19.92 3.28
C ASP A 134 14.67 21.35 2.92
N LYS A 135 14.90 22.30 3.83
CA LYS A 135 14.63 23.73 3.67
C LYS A 135 15.89 24.50 4.05
N GLY A 136 16.83 24.59 3.11
CA GLY A 136 18.15 25.18 3.37
C GLY A 136 18.99 24.32 4.31
N LYS A 137 19.31 24.84 5.52
CA LYS A 137 20.06 24.11 6.55
C LYS A 137 19.16 23.32 7.52
N GLU A 138 17.85 23.43 7.34
CA GLU A 138 16.85 22.87 8.21
C GLU A 138 16.11 21.73 7.51
N LYS A 139 15.50 20.83 8.28
CA LYS A 139 14.62 19.78 7.75
C LYS A 139 13.23 19.95 8.33
N ALA A 140 12.27 20.31 7.49
CA ALA A 140 10.86 20.34 7.86
C ALA A 140 10.33 18.91 7.88
N PHE A 141 9.53 18.56 8.89
CA PHE A 141 8.98 17.21 8.99
C PHE A 141 7.54 17.17 9.48
N ALA A 142 6.88 16.06 9.14
CA ALA A 142 5.63 15.64 9.70
C ALA A 142 5.70 14.15 10.09
N TYR A 143 5.23 13.86 11.30
CA TYR A 143 4.90 12.50 11.73
C TYR A 143 3.46 12.21 11.35
N VAL A 144 3.26 11.17 10.56
CA VAL A 144 1.95 10.71 10.12
C VAL A 144 1.40 9.71 11.11
N ASN A 145 0.11 9.81 11.41
CA ASN A 145 -0.58 8.90 12.31
C ASN A 145 -0.60 7.47 11.72
N PRO A 146 -0.02 6.45 12.40
CA PRO A 146 -0.01 5.06 11.93
C PRO A 146 -1.39 4.52 11.53
N ARG A 147 -2.44 4.90 12.26
CA ARG A 147 -3.82 4.48 11.96
C ARG A 147 -4.32 5.01 10.63
N ARG A 148 -3.86 6.20 10.24
CA ARG A 148 -4.18 6.81 8.94
C ARG A 148 -3.40 6.17 7.82
N VAL A 149 -2.15 5.78 8.07
CA VAL A 149 -1.41 4.96 7.11
C VAL A 149 -2.16 3.64 6.87
N LEU A 150 -2.46 2.88 7.92
CA LEU A 150 -3.14 1.58 7.82
C LEU A 150 -4.57 1.65 7.28
N GLY A 151 -5.35 2.65 7.71
CA GLY A 151 -6.78 2.76 7.42
C GLY A 151 -7.14 3.62 6.22
N TYR A 152 -6.24 4.48 5.74
CA TYR A 152 -6.53 5.42 4.65
C TYR A 152 -5.53 5.32 3.49
N TRP A 153 -4.24 5.17 3.79
CA TRP A 153 -3.20 5.18 2.74
C TRP A 153 -3.12 3.83 2.04
N ILE A 154 -3.09 2.74 2.80
CA ILE A 154 -3.02 1.37 2.28
C ILE A 154 -4.31 0.59 2.50
N GLU A 155 -5.45 1.27 2.38
CA GLU A 155 -6.75 0.59 2.38
C GLU A 155 -6.92 -0.25 1.10
N PRO A 156 -7.09 -1.58 1.21
CA PRO A 156 -7.46 -2.44 0.08
C PRO A 156 -8.68 -1.94 -0.69
N SER A 157 -8.48 -1.66 -1.98
CA SER A 157 -9.56 -1.48 -2.96
C SER A 157 -10.19 -2.81 -3.40
N LEU A 158 -9.44 -3.92 -3.24
CA LEU A 158 -9.89 -5.28 -3.52
C LEU A 158 -10.26 -5.96 -2.20
N ALA A 159 -11.51 -6.39 -2.05
CA ALA A 159 -12.04 -6.94 -0.80
C ALA A 159 -11.33 -8.22 -0.31
N TYR A 160 -10.72 -8.98 -1.22
CA TYR A 160 -10.00 -10.23 -0.92
C TYR A 160 -8.48 -10.03 -0.79
N ALA A 161 -7.98 -8.82 -1.03
CA ALA A 161 -6.55 -8.56 -1.02
C ALA A 161 -6.13 -7.81 0.24
N ASN A 162 -4.88 -8.02 0.63
CA ASN A 162 -4.25 -7.37 1.77
C ASN A 162 -3.01 -6.61 1.33
N TYR A 163 -2.79 -5.45 1.95
CA TYR A 163 -1.84 -4.45 1.49
C TYR A 163 -0.80 -4.25 2.58
N SER A 164 0.44 -4.17 2.14
CA SER A 164 1.57 -3.85 3.01
C SER A 164 2.41 -2.76 2.38
N LEU A 165 2.84 -1.80 3.20
CA LEU A 165 3.79 -0.76 2.82
C LEU A 165 5.17 -1.11 3.37
N THR A 166 6.15 -1.11 2.48
CA THR A 166 7.56 -1.38 2.79
C THR A 166 8.40 -0.21 2.32
N LEU A 167 9.23 0.35 3.20
CA LEU A 167 10.22 1.33 2.78
C LEU A 167 11.37 0.63 2.04
N ASP A 168 11.98 1.29 1.07
CA ASP A 168 13.10 0.69 0.32
C ASP A 168 14.34 0.44 1.22
N SER A 169 14.42 1.09 2.39
CA SER A 169 15.44 0.84 3.41
C SER A 169 15.24 -0.45 4.19
N ASP A 170 14.04 -1.03 4.15
CA ASP A 170 13.61 -2.09 5.06
C ASP A 170 13.42 -3.41 4.30
N CYS A 171 13.77 -4.52 4.94
CA CYS A 171 13.58 -5.86 4.36
C CYS A 171 12.19 -6.46 4.67
N VAL A 172 11.43 -5.84 5.56
CA VAL A 172 10.11 -6.31 6.02
C VAL A 172 9.11 -5.18 5.95
N PRO A 173 7.84 -5.47 5.63
CA PRO A 173 6.80 -4.46 5.64
C PRO A 173 6.60 -3.92 7.05
N PHE A 174 6.45 -2.61 7.12
CA PHE A 174 6.29 -1.93 8.40
C PHE A 174 4.82 -1.69 8.72
N TYR A 175 4.02 -1.36 7.70
CA TYR A 175 2.58 -1.20 7.82
C TYR A 175 1.89 -2.30 7.04
N THR A 176 1.11 -3.10 7.75
CA THR A 176 0.39 -4.24 7.19
C THR A 176 -0.98 -4.30 7.83
N ARG A 177 -2.07 -4.32 7.02
CA ARG A 177 -3.44 -4.31 7.56
C ARG A 177 -3.80 -5.62 8.29
N ALA A 178 -3.31 -6.75 7.78
CA ALA A 178 -3.47 -8.07 8.40
C ALA A 178 -2.20 -8.90 8.24
N PRO A 179 -1.81 -9.73 9.22
CA PRO A 179 -0.59 -10.53 9.12
C PRO A 179 -0.60 -11.39 7.84
N VAL A 180 0.42 -11.21 7.00
CA VAL A 180 0.61 -11.97 5.76
C VAL A 180 1.05 -13.39 6.14
N LYS A 181 0.17 -14.37 5.95
CA LYS A 181 0.56 -15.79 6.03
C LYS A 181 1.28 -16.14 4.73
N MET A 182 2.62 -16.10 4.74
CA MET A 182 3.44 -16.22 3.53
C MET A 182 3.27 -17.54 2.75
N GLU A 183 2.81 -18.62 3.38
CA GLU A 183 2.86 -19.97 2.78
C GLU A 183 1.78 -20.26 1.72
N SER A 184 0.87 -19.33 1.40
CA SER A 184 -0.19 -19.59 0.40
C SER A 184 -0.80 -18.32 -0.20
N MET A 185 0.04 -17.36 -0.57
CA MET A 185 -0.43 -16.10 -1.16
C MET A 185 0.19 -15.84 -2.52
N LEU A 186 -0.63 -15.28 -3.40
CA LEU A 186 -0.18 -14.61 -4.61
C LEU A 186 0.20 -13.18 -4.25
N LEU A 187 1.38 -12.73 -4.65
CA LEU A 187 1.92 -11.43 -4.30
C LEU A 187 2.24 -10.62 -5.56
N GLN A 188 1.89 -9.35 -5.54
CA GLN A 188 2.32 -8.36 -6.54
C GLN A 188 2.82 -7.12 -5.81
N THR A 189 3.94 -6.58 -6.26
CA THR A 189 4.59 -5.42 -5.64
C THR A 189 4.67 -4.30 -6.66
N ALA A 190 4.24 -3.10 -6.26
CA ALA A 190 4.45 -1.87 -7.03
C ALA A 190 5.36 -0.93 -6.24
N HIS A 191 6.38 -0.39 -6.90
CA HIS A 191 7.28 0.62 -6.33
C HIS A 191 6.78 2.02 -6.68
N SER A 192 6.93 2.97 -5.76
CA SER A 192 6.67 4.38 -6.07
C SER A 192 7.76 4.94 -6.98
N GLU A 193 7.34 5.61 -8.04
CA GLU A 193 8.26 6.32 -8.93
C GLU A 193 8.86 7.55 -8.26
N LYS A 194 8.16 8.16 -7.30
CA LYS A 194 8.51 9.47 -6.71
C LYS A 194 9.21 9.37 -5.36
N HIS A 195 8.93 8.31 -4.61
CA HIS A 195 9.33 8.19 -3.21
C HIS A 195 9.90 6.80 -2.91
N PRO A 196 10.72 6.64 -1.86
CA PRO A 196 11.46 5.40 -1.62
C PRO A 196 10.64 4.39 -0.80
N TYR A 197 9.54 3.92 -1.37
CA TYR A 197 8.69 2.86 -0.79
C TYR A 197 8.04 2.01 -1.88
N SER A 198 7.53 0.86 -1.45
CA SER A 198 6.71 -0.04 -2.26
C SER A 198 5.45 -0.47 -1.52
N ILE A 199 4.43 -0.82 -2.30
CA ILE A 199 3.21 -1.45 -1.81
C ILE A 199 3.14 -2.85 -2.37
N GLN A 200 2.94 -3.81 -1.47
CA GLN A 200 2.70 -5.19 -1.80
C GLN A 200 1.22 -5.52 -1.61
N ALA A 201 0.55 -5.95 -2.67
CA ALA A 201 -0.79 -6.50 -2.65
C ALA A 201 -0.72 -8.03 -2.65
N THR A 202 -1.45 -8.65 -1.73
CA THR A 202 -1.45 -10.11 -1.51
C THR A 202 -2.87 -10.65 -1.56
N ALA A 203 -3.07 -11.80 -2.19
CA ALA A 203 -4.34 -12.55 -2.16
C ALA A 203 -4.09 -14.01 -1.79
N SER A 204 -5.08 -14.67 -1.19
CA SER A 204 -4.94 -16.10 -0.87
C SER A 204 -5.04 -16.95 -2.13
N VAL A 205 -4.34 -18.09 -2.14
CA VAL A 205 -4.56 -19.15 -3.14
C VAL A 205 -6.02 -19.62 -3.14
N PHE A 206 -6.72 -19.54 -2.00
CA PHE A 206 -8.15 -19.86 -1.94
C PHE A 206 -8.97 -18.95 -2.88
N ASP A 207 -8.66 -17.65 -2.94
CA ASP A 207 -9.35 -16.71 -3.82
C ASP A 207 -9.11 -17.05 -5.30
N VAL A 208 -7.89 -17.50 -5.63
CA VAL A 208 -7.53 -18.00 -6.96
C VAL A 208 -8.34 -19.24 -7.33
N LEU A 209 -8.42 -20.22 -6.43
CA LEU A 209 -9.21 -21.43 -6.64
C LEU A 209 -10.70 -21.14 -6.76
N GLN A 210 -11.23 -20.23 -5.94
CA GLN A 210 -12.62 -19.81 -6.01
C GLN A 210 -12.93 -19.16 -7.37
N ARG A 211 -12.07 -18.26 -7.85
CA ARG A 211 -12.23 -17.62 -9.16
C ARG A 211 -12.13 -18.65 -10.30
N ALA A 212 -11.15 -19.56 -10.22
CA ALA A 212 -10.98 -20.65 -11.17
C ALA A 212 -12.22 -21.56 -11.22
N GLY A 213 -12.81 -21.89 -10.07
CA GLY A 213 -14.04 -22.67 -9.98
C GLY A 213 -15.22 -21.99 -10.66
N ILE A 214 -15.37 -20.67 -10.49
CA ILE A 214 -16.41 -19.88 -11.18
C ILE A 214 -16.21 -19.93 -12.70
N TYR A 215 -14.98 -19.75 -13.18
CA TYR A 215 -14.66 -19.83 -14.61
C TYR A 215 -14.93 -21.22 -15.18
N TRP A 216 -14.54 -22.26 -14.43
CA TRP A 216 -14.77 -23.63 -14.82
C TRP A 216 -16.26 -23.96 -14.96
N LEU A 217 -17.09 -23.54 -13.99
CA LEU A 217 -18.54 -23.71 -14.05
C LEU A 217 -19.15 -23.01 -15.28
N ARG A 218 -18.68 -21.79 -15.59
CA ARG A 218 -19.12 -21.05 -16.79
C ARG A 218 -18.76 -21.79 -18.07
N VAL A 219 -17.53 -22.27 -18.19
CA VAL A 219 -17.08 -23.06 -19.36
C VAL A 219 -17.91 -24.34 -19.50
N MET A 220 -18.13 -25.07 -18.40
CA MET A 220 -18.94 -26.29 -18.43
C MET A 220 -20.38 -26.02 -18.86
N THR A 221 -20.96 -24.91 -18.42
CA THR A 221 -22.30 -24.50 -18.84
C THR A 221 -22.35 -24.23 -20.34
N ILE A 222 -21.36 -23.53 -20.89
CA ILE A 222 -21.25 -23.26 -22.33
C ILE A 222 -21.11 -24.56 -23.12
N VAL A 223 -20.23 -25.47 -22.68
CA VAL A 223 -20.01 -26.76 -23.35
C VAL A 223 -21.30 -27.58 -23.37
N LEU A 224 -22.04 -27.64 -22.26
CA LEU A 224 -23.31 -28.36 -22.18
C LEU A 224 -24.37 -27.76 -23.12
N LEU A 225 -24.48 -26.43 -23.18
CA LEU A 225 -25.41 -25.75 -24.09
C LEU A 225 -25.04 -25.97 -25.56
N CYS A 226 -23.75 -25.84 -25.93
CA CYS A 226 -23.28 -26.10 -27.29
C CYS A 226 -23.52 -27.56 -27.70
N TRP A 227 -23.25 -28.51 -26.81
CA TRP A 227 -23.48 -29.93 -27.06
C TRP A 227 -24.96 -30.27 -27.21
N GLY A 228 -25.82 -29.72 -26.34
CA GLY A 228 -27.27 -29.87 -26.42
C GLY A 228 -27.82 -29.34 -27.73
N SER A 229 -27.44 -28.11 -28.10
CA SER A 229 -27.81 -27.50 -29.38
C SER A 229 -27.33 -28.30 -30.58
N TYR A 230 -26.09 -28.79 -30.56
CA TYR A 230 -25.54 -29.63 -31.63
C TYR A 230 -26.34 -30.92 -31.82
N ARG A 231 -26.69 -31.61 -30.72
CA ARG A 231 -27.51 -32.83 -30.79
C ARG A 231 -28.90 -32.57 -31.35
N LEU A 232 -29.58 -31.53 -30.86
CA LEU A 232 -30.90 -31.15 -31.36
C LEU A 232 -30.87 -30.82 -32.86
N LEU A 233 -29.84 -30.10 -33.32
CA LEU A 233 -29.62 -29.81 -34.74
C LEU A 233 -29.34 -31.08 -35.54
N SER A 234 -28.47 -31.97 -35.06
CA SER A 234 -28.14 -33.21 -35.78
C SER A 234 -29.34 -34.15 -35.89
N ASP A 235 -30.16 -34.25 -34.85
CA ASP A 235 -31.35 -35.10 -34.84
C ASP A 235 -32.42 -34.54 -35.79
N SER A 236 -32.62 -33.22 -35.78
CA SER A 236 -33.53 -32.53 -36.72
C SER A 236 -33.12 -32.71 -38.19
N LEU A 237 -31.81 -32.65 -38.47
CA LEU A 237 -31.30 -32.88 -39.83
C LEU A 237 -31.46 -34.34 -40.27
N ARG A 238 -31.25 -35.30 -39.37
CA ARG A 238 -31.44 -36.74 -39.65
C ARG A 238 -32.90 -37.13 -39.85
N GLN A 239 -33.84 -36.46 -39.20
CA GLN A 239 -35.28 -36.70 -39.41
C GLN A 239 -35.79 -36.18 -40.76
N LYS A 240 -35.05 -35.28 -41.42
CA LYS A 240 -35.42 -34.70 -42.73
C LYS A 240 -34.84 -35.44 -43.94
N THR A 241 -33.92 -36.38 -43.74
CA THR A 241 -33.35 -37.27 -44.77
C THR A 241 -33.93 -38.66 -44.66
#